data_AF-A0A1J1LHY0-F1
#
_entry.id   AF-A0A1J1LHY0-F1
#
_cell.length_a   1.000
_cell.length_b   1.000
_cell.length_c   1.000
_cell.angle_alpha   90.00
_cell.angle_beta   90.00
_cell.angle_gamma   90.00
#
_symmetry.space_group_name_H-M   'P 1'
#
loop_
_entity.id
_entity.type
_entity.pdbx_description
1 polymer ?
#
loop_
_entity_poly.entity_id
_entity_poly.type
_entity_poly.pdbx_seq_one_letter_code
_entity_poly.pdbx_strand_id
1 'polypeptide(L)'
;MAYTDESGRIIDHPVAAGTDYHDRVRWGPIFAGLVIAIGTQLILSGIGAAIGLTGLANSGAPRSNAGDTGTAVGIWSIISLLIALFVGGWLMARVCGPMNRNTALLNGAILWATTLAISAWLLSSGVSGIFGIVASNAGEVINQVQEGGVNVPARAPNVSAQQAQDIASNAAKASWAFSFGSLLGLISTLVGSSVGVHKPYAGPTVQPGVGRPYAR
;
A
#
# COMPACT_ATOMS: atom_id res chain seq x y z
N MET A 1 -24.27 -21.12 -35.74
CA MET A 1 -25.10 -21.66 -36.83
C MET A 1 -24.85 -20.76 -38.03
N ALA A 2 -24.20 -21.26 -39.07
CA ALA A 2 -23.94 -20.50 -40.29
C ALA A 2 -25.19 -20.53 -41.17
N TYR A 3 -25.70 -19.37 -41.56
CA TYR A 3 -26.75 -19.27 -42.57
C TYR A 3 -26.08 -19.02 -43.93
N THR A 4 -26.40 -19.86 -44.91
CA THR A 4 -26.03 -19.65 -46.31
C THR A 4 -27.15 -18.86 -46.99
N ASP A 5 -26.82 -17.68 -47.50
CA ASP A 5 -27.62 -16.99 -48.52
C ASP A 5 -27.55 -17.77 -49.85
N GLU A 6 -28.62 -17.73 -50.65
CA GLU A 6 -28.76 -18.33 -51.98
C GLU A 6 -27.65 -17.93 -52.97
N SER A 7 -26.85 -16.90 -52.64
CA SER A 7 -25.65 -16.51 -53.39
C SER A 7 -24.39 -17.37 -53.14
N GLY A 8 -24.46 -18.38 -52.25
CA GLY A 8 -23.32 -19.25 -51.91
C GLY A 8 -22.16 -18.53 -51.22
N ARG A 9 -22.37 -17.27 -50.83
CA ARG A 9 -21.37 -16.43 -50.17
C ARG A 9 -21.48 -16.65 -48.66
N ILE A 10 -20.41 -17.21 -48.07
CA ILE A 10 -20.28 -17.22 -46.61
C ILE A 10 -20.10 -15.77 -46.17
N ILE A 11 -21.16 -15.18 -45.64
CA ILE A 11 -21.09 -13.91 -44.94
C ILE A 11 -20.58 -14.27 -43.55
N ASP A 12 -19.27 -14.31 -43.38
CA ASP A 12 -18.69 -14.19 -42.05
C ASP A 12 -19.12 -12.81 -41.55
N HIS A 13 -20.22 -12.75 -40.80
CA HIS A 13 -20.40 -11.63 -39.91
C HIS A 13 -19.17 -11.68 -39.01
N PRO A 14 -18.26 -10.69 -39.03
CA PRO A 14 -17.39 -10.55 -37.88
C PRO A 14 -18.37 -10.39 -36.73
N VAL A 15 -18.53 -11.44 -35.91
CA VAL A 15 -19.06 -11.30 -34.55
C VAL A 15 -18.25 -10.14 -34.03
N ALA A 16 -18.88 -8.95 -33.99
CA ALA A 16 -18.19 -7.68 -33.79
C ALA A 16 -17.24 -7.96 -32.64
N ALA A 17 -15.93 -8.05 -32.95
CA ALA A 17 -14.97 -8.56 -32.01
C ALA A 17 -15.20 -7.70 -30.78
N GLY A 18 -15.83 -8.31 -29.76
CA GLY A 18 -16.29 -7.55 -28.61
C GLY A 18 -15.07 -6.79 -28.22
N THR A 19 -15.14 -5.45 -28.22
CA THR A 19 -14.02 -4.65 -27.77
C THR A 19 -13.77 -5.14 -26.36
N ASP A 20 -12.81 -6.06 -26.20
CA ASP A 20 -12.55 -6.72 -24.95
C ASP A 20 -12.20 -5.60 -24.00
N TYR A 21 -13.19 -5.22 -23.20
CA TYR A 21 -13.08 -4.10 -22.28
C TYR A 21 -12.25 -4.64 -21.14
N HIS A 22 -10.94 -4.69 -21.36
CA HIS A 22 -10.00 -5.12 -20.36
C HIS A 22 -10.01 -4.04 -19.28
N ASP A 23 -10.60 -4.42 -18.14
CA ASP A 23 -10.64 -3.55 -16.98
C ASP A 23 -9.21 -3.11 -16.65
N ARG A 24 -9.01 -1.80 -16.60
CA ARG A 24 -7.67 -1.22 -16.37
C ARG A 24 -7.27 -1.41 -14.91
N VAL A 25 -8.23 -1.61 -14.02
CA VAL A 25 -8.02 -1.83 -12.59
C VAL A 25 -8.19 -3.30 -12.27
N ARG A 26 -7.17 -3.92 -11.67
CA ARG A 26 -7.15 -5.35 -11.33
C ARG A 26 -7.13 -5.51 -9.82
N TRP A 27 -8.31 -5.68 -9.22
CA TRP A 27 -8.47 -5.75 -7.77
C TRP A 27 -7.75 -6.93 -7.10
N GLY A 28 -7.76 -8.12 -7.71
CA GLY A 28 -7.09 -9.30 -7.14
C GLY A 28 -5.59 -9.07 -6.84
N PRO A 29 -4.80 -8.63 -7.83
CA PRO A 29 -3.41 -8.23 -7.62
C PRO A 29 -3.20 -7.08 -6.62
N ILE A 30 -4.10 -6.10 -6.58
CA ILE A 30 -4.04 -4.99 -5.60
C ILE A 30 -4.15 -5.54 -4.17
N PHE A 31 -5.10 -6.44 -3.91
CA PHE A 31 -5.24 -7.07 -2.60
C PHE A 31 -4.02 -7.95 -2.23
N ALA A 32 -3.48 -8.70 -3.19
CA ALA A 32 -2.27 -9.50 -2.95
C ALA A 32 -1.07 -8.62 -2.58
N GLY A 33 -0.86 -7.52 -3.30
CA GLY A 33 0.18 -6.53 -3.00
C GLY A 33 -0.03 -5.87 -1.63
N LEU A 34 -1.28 -5.55 -1.28
CA LEU A 34 -1.63 -4.96 0.01
C LEU A 34 -1.27 -5.88 1.18
N VAL A 35 -1.65 -7.16 1.12
CA VAL A 35 -1.32 -8.14 2.17
C VAL A 35 0.20 -8.26 2.35
N ILE A 36 0.95 -8.21 1.25
CA ILE A 36 2.40 -8.34 1.26
C ILE A 36 3.08 -7.07 1.79
N ALA A 37 2.54 -5.89 1.48
CA ALA A 37 2.97 -4.65 2.11
C ALA A 37 2.78 -4.71 3.63
N ILE A 38 1.61 -5.18 4.10
CA ILE A 38 1.33 -5.32 5.54
C ILE A 38 2.31 -6.31 6.19
N GLY A 39 2.49 -7.50 5.61
CA GLY A 39 3.43 -8.50 6.16
C GLY A 39 4.87 -8.00 6.21
N THR A 40 5.33 -7.33 5.15
CA THR A 40 6.67 -6.72 5.10
C THR A 40 6.84 -5.64 6.15
N GLN A 41 5.83 -4.78 6.32
CA GLN A 41 5.83 -3.74 7.34
C GLN A 41 5.96 -4.33 8.74
N LEU A 42 5.18 -5.35 9.08
CA LEU A 42 5.21 -5.97 10.41
C LEU A 42 6.58 -6.59 10.72
N ILE A 43 7.21 -7.24 9.75
CA ILE A 43 8.56 -7.81 9.90
C ILE A 43 9.59 -6.71 10.16
N LEU A 44 9.60 -5.65 9.34
CA LEU A 44 10.54 -4.54 9.48
C LEU A 44 10.33 -3.74 10.77
N SER A 45 9.08 -3.57 11.19
CA SER A 45 8.74 -2.98 12.49
C SER A 45 9.26 -3.83 13.65
N GLY A 46 9.10 -5.16 13.59
CA GLY A 46 9.65 -6.07 14.60
C GLY A 46 11.18 -5.99 14.70
N ILE A 47 11.87 -5.92 13.56
CA ILE A 47 13.32 -5.73 13.50
C ILE A 47 13.73 -4.39 14.13
N GLY A 48 13.07 -3.28 13.75
CA GLY A 48 13.35 -1.96 14.30
C GLY A 48 13.14 -1.89 15.81
N ALA A 49 12.06 -2.51 16.29
CA ALA A 49 11.78 -2.61 17.72
C ALA A 49 12.86 -3.41 18.45
N ALA A 50 13.28 -4.55 17.91
CA ALA A 50 14.37 -5.35 18.50
C ALA A 50 15.68 -4.56 18.56
N ILE A 51 16.05 -3.83 17.50
CA ILE A 51 17.26 -2.99 17.47
C ILE A 51 17.14 -1.85 18.50
N GLY A 52 16.00 -1.15 18.55
CA GLY A 52 15.78 -0.06 19.49
C GLY A 52 15.82 -0.51 20.95
N LEU A 53 15.13 -1.62 21.27
CA LEU A 53 15.06 -2.17 22.62
C LEU A 53 16.41 -2.71 23.10
N THR A 54 17.17 -3.39 22.23
CA THR A 54 18.52 -3.86 22.56
C THR A 54 19.49 -2.71 22.75
N GLY A 55 19.39 -1.64 21.95
CA GLY A 55 20.14 -0.40 22.15
C GLY A 55 19.87 0.23 23.52
N LEU A 56 18.60 0.34 23.92
CA LEU A 56 18.21 0.83 25.24
C LEU A 56 18.76 -0.05 26.37
N ALA A 57 18.61 -1.38 26.26
CA ALA A 57 19.07 -2.34 27.26
C ALA A 57 20.59 -2.26 27.52
N ASN A 58 21.38 -1.95 26.49
CA ASN A 58 22.84 -1.91 26.57
C ASN A 58 23.44 -0.51 26.81
N SER A 59 22.63 0.55 26.74
CA SER A 59 23.13 1.93 26.65
C SER A 59 23.78 2.49 27.92
N GLY A 60 23.51 1.93 29.12
CA GLY A 60 24.02 2.45 30.40
C GLY A 60 23.72 3.94 30.68
N ALA A 61 23.01 4.62 29.78
CA ALA A 61 22.83 6.06 29.75
C ALA A 61 21.61 6.47 30.59
N PRO A 62 21.63 7.67 31.21
CA PRO A 62 20.45 8.22 31.86
C PRO A 62 19.26 8.26 30.89
N ARG A 63 18.06 7.90 31.38
CA ARG A 63 16.80 7.83 30.61
C ARG A 63 16.35 9.17 29.99
N SER A 64 17.13 10.25 30.15
CA SER A 64 16.89 11.59 29.60
C SER A 64 17.08 11.70 28.08
N ASN A 65 17.66 10.70 27.41
CA ASN A 65 17.86 10.69 25.95
C ASN A 65 16.66 10.13 25.16
N ALA A 66 15.47 10.14 25.76
CA ALA A 66 14.25 9.62 25.15
C ALA A 66 13.89 10.31 23.81
N GLY A 67 14.25 11.60 23.66
CA GLY A 67 14.01 12.37 22.43
C GLY A 67 14.76 11.83 21.19
N ASP A 68 16.02 11.44 21.37
CA ASP A 68 16.85 10.89 20.28
C ASP A 68 16.36 9.50 19.85
N THR A 69 15.91 8.71 20.83
CA THR A 69 15.36 7.37 20.57
C THR A 69 14.04 7.45 19.79
N GLY A 70 13.15 8.38 20.16
CA GLY A 70 11.89 8.59 19.45
C GLY A 70 12.08 9.00 17.99
N THR A 71 13.08 9.86 17.74
CA THR A 71 13.43 10.29 16.38
C THR A 71 13.98 9.13 15.54
N ALA A 72 14.85 8.29 16.10
CA ALA A 72 15.39 7.12 15.42
C ALA A 72 14.29 6.10 15.05
N VAL A 73 13.36 5.84 15.97
CA VAL A 73 12.20 4.95 15.72
C VAL A 73 11.29 5.54 14.64
N GLY A 74 11.06 6.85 14.66
CA GLY A 74 10.27 7.54 13.62
C GLY A 74 10.89 7.40 12.23
N ILE A 75 12.20 7.65 12.10
CA ILE A 75 12.92 7.51 10.83
C ILE A 75 12.89 6.06 10.33
N TRP A 76 13.15 5.08 11.19
CA TRP A 76 13.09 3.66 10.82
C TRP A 76 11.69 3.24 10.36
N SER A 77 10.65 3.74 11.02
CA SER A 77 9.25 3.45 10.67
C SER A 77 8.91 3.97 9.29
N ILE A 78 9.37 5.17 8.93
CA ILE A 78 9.20 5.75 7.60
C ILE A 78 9.94 4.89 6.56
N ILE A 79 11.21 4.55 6.80
CA ILE A 79 12.00 3.71 5.88
C ILE A 79 11.31 2.36 5.66
N SER A 80 10.84 1.73 6.74
CA SER A 80 10.11 0.46 6.69
C SER A 80 8.86 0.55 5.84
N LEU A 81 8.07 1.63 6.02
CA LEU A 81 6.86 1.87 5.24
C LEU A 81 7.15 2.05 3.76
N LEU A 82 8.20 2.79 3.41
CA LEU A 82 8.60 2.98 2.02
C LEU A 82 9.03 1.67 1.36
N ILE A 83 9.76 0.81 2.08
CA ILE A 83 10.15 -0.52 1.60
C ILE A 83 8.91 -1.41 1.44
N ALA A 84 8.02 -1.43 2.43
CA ALA A 84 6.80 -2.24 2.40
C ALA A 84 5.90 -1.88 1.21
N LEU A 85 5.67 -0.59 0.97
CA LEU A 85 4.88 -0.10 -0.17
C LEU A 85 5.55 -0.39 -1.51
N PHE A 86 6.87 -0.27 -1.59
CA PHE A 86 7.62 -0.67 -2.77
C PHE A 86 7.45 -2.17 -3.08
N VAL A 87 7.62 -3.04 -2.08
CA VAL A 87 7.49 -4.50 -2.23
C VAL A 87 6.05 -4.89 -2.60
N GLY A 88 5.05 -4.26 -1.96
CA GLY A 88 3.64 -4.48 -2.29
C GLY A 88 3.29 -4.05 -3.72
N GLY A 89 3.74 -2.87 -4.15
CA GLY A 89 3.57 -2.41 -5.53
C GLY A 89 4.28 -3.31 -6.55
N TRP A 90 5.50 -3.75 -6.23
CA TRP A 90 6.26 -4.68 -7.06
C TRP A 90 5.54 -6.02 -7.23
N LEU A 91 5.05 -6.61 -6.13
CA LEU A 91 4.36 -7.89 -6.19
C LEU A 91 3.01 -7.77 -6.92
N MET A 92 2.24 -6.71 -6.66
CA MET A 92 0.99 -6.44 -7.39
C MET A 92 1.24 -6.43 -8.89
N ALA A 93 2.27 -5.73 -9.36
CA ALA A 93 2.60 -5.67 -10.79
C ALA A 93 3.11 -7.00 -11.36
N ARG A 94 3.79 -7.81 -10.54
CA ARG A 94 4.27 -9.16 -10.89
C ARG A 94 3.14 -10.18 -11.06
N VAL A 95 2.13 -10.11 -10.21
CA VAL A 95 1.00 -11.06 -10.18
C VAL A 95 -0.11 -10.63 -11.15
N CYS A 96 -0.16 -9.36 -11.52
CA CYS A 96 -0.90 -8.92 -12.69
C CYS A 96 -0.42 -9.67 -13.94
N GLY A 97 -1.37 -10.18 -14.73
CA GLY A 97 -1.09 -10.66 -16.08
C GLY A 97 -0.50 -9.55 -16.98
N PRO A 98 -0.30 -9.83 -18.28
CA PRO A 98 0.32 -8.90 -19.21
C PRO A 98 -0.24 -7.47 -19.10
N MET A 99 0.62 -6.55 -18.67
CA MET A 99 0.25 -5.19 -18.30
C MET A 99 1.28 -4.22 -18.87
N ASN A 100 0.81 -3.11 -19.44
CA ASN A 100 1.70 -2.02 -19.84
C ASN A 100 2.11 -1.16 -18.63
N ARG A 101 3.16 -0.35 -18.78
CA ARG A 101 3.70 0.46 -17.69
C ARG A 101 2.68 1.45 -17.11
N ASN A 102 1.84 2.05 -17.95
CA ASN A 102 0.84 3.04 -17.51
C ASN A 102 -0.24 2.40 -16.64
N THR A 103 -0.71 1.21 -17.02
CA THR A 103 -1.67 0.44 -16.22
C THR A 103 -1.03 -0.03 -14.91
N ALA A 104 0.27 -0.35 -14.89
CA ALA A 104 0.96 -0.70 -13.65
C ALA A 104 1.04 0.47 -12.66
N LEU A 105 1.38 1.66 -13.16
CA LEU A 105 1.40 2.89 -12.37
C LEU A 105 0.00 3.23 -11.83
N LEU A 106 -1.05 3.07 -12.65
CA LEU A 106 -2.43 3.28 -12.21
C LEU A 106 -2.81 2.33 -11.07
N ASN A 107 -2.57 1.02 -11.23
CA ASN A 107 -2.88 0.05 -10.19
C ASN A 107 -2.03 0.27 -8.93
N GLY A 108 -0.77 0.71 -9.07
CA GLY A 108 0.10 1.09 -7.96
C GLY A 108 -0.44 2.28 -7.18
N ALA A 109 -0.92 3.32 -7.87
CA ALA A 109 -1.58 4.46 -7.25
C ALA A 109 -2.87 4.05 -6.52
N ILE A 110 -3.65 3.12 -7.09
CA ILE A 110 -4.86 2.59 -6.45
C ILE A 110 -4.51 1.77 -5.21
N LEU A 111 -3.45 0.96 -5.24
CA LEU A 111 -2.96 0.23 -4.06
C LEU A 111 -2.60 1.21 -2.95
N TRP A 112 -1.84 2.27 -3.27
CA TRP A 112 -1.51 3.33 -2.31
C TRP A 112 -2.77 4.06 -1.78
N ALA A 113 -3.72 4.40 -2.63
CA ALA A 113 -4.96 5.04 -2.17
C ALA A 113 -5.77 4.09 -1.26
N THR A 114 -5.74 2.79 -1.56
CA THR A 114 -6.41 1.75 -0.76
C THR A 114 -5.77 1.60 0.62
N THR A 115 -4.43 1.66 0.72
CA THR A 115 -3.74 1.63 2.03
C THR A 115 -4.15 2.83 2.88
N LEU A 116 -4.25 4.03 2.29
CA LEU A 116 -4.72 5.23 2.99
C LEU A 116 -6.18 5.13 3.41
N ALA A 117 -7.06 4.65 2.53
CA ALA A 117 -8.48 4.49 2.83
C ALA A 117 -8.71 3.52 4.01
N ILE A 118 -8.01 2.38 4.01
CA ILE A 118 -8.07 1.41 5.11
C ILE A 118 -7.50 2.03 6.40
N SER A 119 -6.38 2.74 6.32
CA SER A 119 -5.78 3.39 7.48
C SER A 119 -6.72 4.44 8.09
N ALA A 120 -7.37 5.26 7.26
CA ALA A 120 -8.36 6.25 7.70
C ALA A 120 -9.59 5.58 8.35
N TRP A 121 -10.07 4.48 7.77
CA TRP A 121 -11.18 3.71 8.32
C TRP A 121 -10.84 3.10 9.69
N LEU A 122 -9.63 2.54 9.85
CA LEU A 122 -9.18 1.96 11.12
C LEU A 122 -8.98 3.04 12.19
N LEU A 123 -8.44 4.20 11.81
CA LEU A 123 -8.31 5.35 12.70
C LEU A 123 -9.70 5.86 13.17
N SER A 124 -10.66 5.94 12.26
CA SER A 124 -12.04 6.33 12.60
C SER A 124 -12.78 5.29 13.45
N SER A 125 -12.40 4.01 13.34
CA SER A 125 -13.05 2.91 14.06
C SER A 125 -12.55 2.74 15.49
N GLY A 126 -11.59 3.55 15.94
CA GLY A 126 -11.02 3.45 17.28
C GLY A 126 -10.19 2.18 17.50
N VAL A 127 -9.81 1.47 16.43
CA VAL A 127 -8.91 0.31 16.48
C VAL A 127 -7.49 0.80 16.68
N SER A 128 -7.21 1.35 17.86
CA SER A 128 -5.92 1.94 18.24
C SER A 128 -4.84 0.88 18.45
N GLY A 129 -5.22 -0.39 18.67
CA GLY A 129 -4.29 -1.46 19.05
C GLY A 129 -3.29 -1.92 17.98
N ILE A 130 -3.56 -1.73 16.69
CA ILE A 130 -2.69 -2.24 15.60
C ILE A 130 -1.79 -1.14 15.02
N PHE A 131 -2.21 0.12 15.07
CA PHE A 131 -1.44 1.28 14.60
C PHE A 131 -0.77 2.09 15.73
N GLY A 132 -1.10 1.81 17.00
CA GLY A 132 -0.60 2.52 18.18
C GLY A 132 0.92 2.41 18.43
N ILE A 133 1.65 1.64 17.63
CA ILE A 133 3.11 1.46 17.75
C ILE A 133 3.89 2.52 16.92
N VAL A 134 3.24 3.25 16.01
CA VAL A 134 3.92 4.19 15.10
C VAL A 134 4.06 5.63 15.66
N ALA A 135 3.40 5.95 16.78
CA ALA A 135 3.63 7.21 17.47
C ALA A 135 4.71 7.00 18.54
N SER A 136 5.84 7.66 18.36
CA SER A 136 7.04 7.68 19.20
C SER A 136 6.85 8.20 20.64
N ASN A 137 5.72 7.89 21.30
CA ASN A 137 5.43 8.25 22.69
C ASN A 137 5.11 6.99 23.52
N ALA A 138 6.05 6.04 23.57
CA ALA A 138 5.96 4.85 24.41
C ALA A 138 5.93 5.15 25.93
N GLY A 139 6.08 6.41 26.35
CA GLY A 139 5.95 6.83 27.76
C GLY A 139 4.51 7.17 28.18
N GLU A 140 3.63 7.51 27.23
CA GLU A 140 2.28 8.04 27.51
C GLU A 140 1.16 7.11 27.01
N VAL A 141 1.49 6.30 25.99
CA VAL A 141 0.58 5.27 25.44
C VAL A 141 0.26 4.16 26.46
N ILE A 142 1.10 3.95 27.48
CA ILE A 142 0.85 2.97 28.55
C ILE A 142 -0.31 3.38 29.47
N ASN A 143 -0.56 4.69 29.65
CA ASN A 143 -1.63 5.16 30.53
C ASN A 143 -2.98 5.32 29.81
N GLN A 144 -2.99 5.50 28.49
CA GLN A 144 -4.23 5.73 27.72
C GLN A 144 -4.90 4.45 27.21
N VAL A 145 -4.23 3.30 27.31
CA VAL A 145 -4.80 1.98 26.94
C VAL A 145 -5.56 1.34 28.12
N GLN A 146 -5.51 1.92 29.32
CA GLN A 146 -6.26 1.42 30.49
C GLN A 146 -7.74 1.84 30.51
N GLU A 147 -8.16 2.83 29.72
CA GLU A 147 -9.54 3.34 29.70
C GLU A 147 -10.30 2.92 28.43
N GLY A 148 -10.26 1.62 28.12
CA GLY A 148 -11.00 0.98 27.02
C GLY A 148 -12.52 0.93 27.23
N GLY A 149 -13.16 2.08 27.44
CA GLY A 149 -14.60 2.25 27.48
C GLY A 149 -14.95 3.67 27.03
N VAL A 150 -15.77 3.81 25.99
CA VAL A 150 -16.23 5.10 25.48
C VAL A 150 -17.00 5.82 26.59
N ASN A 151 -16.31 6.70 27.30
CA ASN A 151 -16.91 7.69 28.19
C ASN A 151 -16.77 9.02 27.48
N VAL A 152 -17.82 9.46 26.78
CA VAL A 152 -17.86 10.81 26.19
C VAL A 152 -18.10 11.77 27.36
N PRO A 153 -17.14 12.60 27.79
CA PRO A 153 -17.40 13.54 28.85
C PRO A 153 -18.37 14.59 28.30
N ALA A 154 -19.57 14.71 28.87
CA ALA A 154 -20.56 15.75 28.54
C ALA A 154 -20.12 17.16 29.01
N ARG A 155 -18.82 17.36 29.22
CA ARG A 155 -18.19 18.60 29.65
C ARG A 155 -17.18 18.98 28.57
N ALA A 156 -17.34 20.14 27.95
CA ALA A 156 -16.29 20.70 27.09
C ALA A 156 -14.97 20.65 27.87
N PRO A 157 -13.92 19.96 27.37
CA PRO A 157 -12.64 19.91 28.07
C PRO A 157 -12.17 21.34 28.28
N ASN A 158 -11.92 21.74 29.53
CA ASN A 158 -11.33 23.03 29.83
C ASN A 158 -9.84 22.97 29.47
N VAL A 159 -9.54 22.98 28.16
CA VAL A 159 -8.18 23.00 27.63
C VAL A 159 -7.55 24.35 27.95
N SER A 160 -6.43 24.34 28.67
CA SER A 160 -5.66 25.56 28.90
C SER A 160 -5.14 26.11 27.56
N ALA A 161 -4.83 27.40 27.49
CA ALA A 161 -4.25 28.01 26.29
C ALA A 161 -2.93 27.32 25.87
N GLN A 162 -2.16 26.84 26.85
CA GLN A 162 -0.93 26.07 26.62
C GLN A 162 -1.23 24.70 26.00
N GLN A 163 -2.19 23.97 26.57
CA GLN A 163 -2.57 22.65 26.05
C GLN A 163 -3.19 22.75 24.64
N ALA A 164 -3.95 23.80 24.35
CA ALA A 164 -4.47 24.07 23.01
C ALA A 164 -3.33 24.36 22.01
N GLN A 165 -2.30 25.11 22.41
CA GLN A 165 -1.11 25.36 21.58
C GLN A 165 -0.30 24.08 21.32
N ASP A 166 -0.12 23.24 22.33
CA ASP A 166 0.62 21.98 22.21
C ASP A 166 -0.11 20.99 21.29
N ILE A 167 -1.43 20.85 21.44
CA ILE A 167 -2.26 20.03 20.55
C ILE A 167 -2.17 20.55 19.12
N ALA A 168 -2.31 21.87 18.91
CA ALA A 168 -2.24 22.47 17.59
C ALA A 168 -0.86 22.28 16.94
N SER A 169 0.23 22.47 17.70
CA SER A 169 1.61 22.29 17.23
C SER A 169 1.89 20.83 16.84
N ASN A 170 1.46 19.88 17.66
CA ASN A 170 1.64 18.46 17.39
C ASN A 170 0.77 17.99 16.22
N ALA A 171 -0.48 18.45 16.13
CA ALA A 171 -1.35 18.17 14.99
C ALA A 171 -0.77 18.72 13.69
N ALA A 172 -0.18 19.92 13.72
CA ALA A 172 0.49 20.51 12.56
C ALA A 172 1.70 19.67 12.12
N LYS A 173 2.56 19.27 13.06
CA LYS A 173 3.71 18.38 12.77
C LYS A 173 3.27 17.05 12.18
N ALA A 174 2.27 16.41 12.79
CA ALA A 174 1.71 15.16 12.29
C ALA A 174 1.11 15.33 10.89
N SER A 175 0.40 16.42 10.63
CA SER A 175 -0.19 16.72 9.31
C SER A 175 0.87 16.92 8.23
N TRP A 176 1.96 17.63 8.55
CA TRP A 176 3.09 17.79 7.62
C TRP A 176 3.82 16.47 7.37
N ALA A 177 4.10 15.71 8.43
CA ALA A 177 4.74 14.40 8.33
C ALA A 177 3.88 13.44 7.49
N PHE A 178 2.57 13.40 7.72
CA PHE A 178 1.63 12.62 6.93
C PHE A 178 1.62 13.06 5.47
N SER A 179 1.58 14.36 5.19
CA SER A 179 1.54 14.89 3.82
C SER A 179 2.77 14.47 3.03
N PHE A 180 3.98 14.74 3.54
CA PHE A 180 5.22 14.36 2.85
C PHE A 180 5.42 12.84 2.83
N GLY A 181 5.11 12.15 3.93
CA GLY A 181 5.18 10.70 4.01
C GLY A 181 4.27 10.00 3.02
N SER A 182 3.05 10.52 2.81
CA SER A 182 2.09 9.97 1.86
C SER A 182 2.58 10.10 0.41
N LEU A 183 3.20 11.24 0.05
CA LEU A 183 3.79 11.46 -1.26
C LEU A 183 4.98 10.55 -1.52
N LEU A 184 5.86 10.38 -0.51
CA LEU A 184 6.96 9.43 -0.59
C LEU A 184 6.45 8.00 -0.74
N GLY A 185 5.41 7.62 0.01
CA GLY A 185 4.78 6.31 -0.10
C GLY A 185 4.16 6.06 -1.48
N LEU A 186 3.54 7.08 -2.08
CA LEU A 186 3.05 7.00 -3.46
C LEU A 186 4.21 6.73 -4.41
N ILE A 187 5.27 7.54 -4.34
CA ILE A 187 6.48 7.37 -5.18
C ILE A 187 7.04 5.96 -5.02
N SER A 188 7.24 5.47 -3.80
CA SER A 188 7.73 4.11 -3.54
C SER A 188 6.86 3.04 -4.18
N THR A 189 5.53 3.17 -4.06
CA THR A 189 4.58 2.22 -4.66
C THR A 189 4.66 2.25 -6.19
N LEU A 190 4.75 3.45 -6.79
CA LEU A 190 4.87 3.65 -8.24
C LEU A 190 6.18 3.08 -8.78
N VAL A 191 7.30 3.29 -8.07
CA VAL A 191 8.58 2.71 -8.46
C VAL A 191 8.50 1.18 -8.39
N GLY A 192 8.00 0.62 -7.28
CA GLY A 192 7.84 -0.84 -7.13
C GLY A 192 6.98 -1.45 -8.22
N SER A 193 5.81 -0.87 -8.46
CA SER A 193 4.90 -1.32 -9.52
C SER A 193 5.49 -1.19 -10.92
N SER A 194 6.30 -0.16 -11.20
CA SER A 194 6.99 -0.04 -12.49
C SER A 194 8.08 -1.10 -12.70
N VAL A 195 8.79 -1.49 -11.64
CA VAL A 195 9.83 -2.53 -11.66
C VAL A 195 9.21 -3.93 -11.78
N GLY A 196 8.00 -4.13 -11.27
CA GLY A 196 7.32 -5.43 -11.32
C GLY A 196 6.75 -5.81 -12.69
N VAL A 197 6.71 -4.90 -13.67
CA VAL A 197 6.11 -5.15 -14.99
C VAL A 197 6.96 -6.10 -15.83
N HIS A 198 6.34 -7.14 -16.39
CA HIS A 198 6.95 -8.05 -17.36
C HIS A 198 6.18 -7.99 -18.69
N LYS A 199 6.93 -7.99 -19.82
CA LYS A 199 6.33 -7.98 -21.15
C LYS A 199 5.74 -9.37 -21.46
N PRO A 200 4.56 -9.46 -22.09
CA PRO A 200 4.10 -10.74 -22.63
C PRO A 200 5.09 -11.25 -23.68
N TYR A 201 5.40 -12.54 -23.62
CA TYR A 201 6.14 -13.22 -24.68
C TYR A 201 5.30 -13.16 -25.96
N ALA A 202 5.80 -12.46 -26.98
CA ALA A 202 5.31 -12.64 -28.33
C ALA A 202 5.77 -14.04 -28.78
N GLY A 203 4.86 -15.03 -28.73
CA GLY A 203 5.12 -16.32 -29.33
C GLY A 203 5.45 -16.16 -30.82
N PRO A 204 6.18 -17.12 -31.43
CA PRO A 204 6.53 -17.04 -32.84
C PRO A 204 5.26 -16.82 -33.65
N THR A 205 5.26 -15.78 -34.49
CA THR A 205 4.19 -15.50 -35.43
C THR A 205 4.01 -16.73 -36.30
N VAL A 206 2.89 -17.44 -36.14
CA VAL A 206 2.46 -18.43 -37.12
C VAL A 206 2.27 -17.66 -38.42
N GLN A 207 3.21 -17.78 -39.36
CA GLN A 207 3.08 -17.17 -40.67
C GLN A 207 1.79 -17.71 -41.30
N PRO A 208 0.83 -16.85 -41.69
CA PRO A 208 -0.30 -17.28 -42.49
C PRO A 208 0.23 -17.64 -43.88
N GLY A 209 0.56 -18.92 -44.11
CA GLY A 209 1.04 -19.35 -45.42
C GLY A 209 1.69 -20.72 -45.51
N VAL A 210 2.12 -21.34 -44.40
CA VAL A 210 2.69 -22.70 -44.49
C VAL A 210 1.57 -23.72 -44.32
N GLY A 211 0.99 -24.12 -45.46
CA GLY A 211 0.02 -25.21 -45.53
C GLY A 211 0.58 -26.45 -44.83
N ARG A 212 -0.21 -27.04 -43.93
CA ARG A 212 0.16 -28.32 -43.32
C ARG A 212 0.18 -29.38 -44.43
N PRO A 213 1.27 -30.13 -44.63
CA PRO A 213 1.21 -31.29 -45.51
C PRO A 213 0.24 -32.29 -44.89
N TYR A 214 -0.80 -32.65 -45.65
CA TYR A 214 -1.68 -33.76 -45.31
C TYR A 214 -0.82 -35.03 -45.23
N ALA A 215 -0.62 -35.55 -44.03
CA ALA A 215 -0.11 -36.90 -43.86
C ALA A 215 -1.20 -37.86 -44.37
N ARG A 216 -0.86 -38.67 -45.38
CA ARG A 216 -1.65 -39.81 -45.82
C ARG A 216 -1.49 -40.96 -44.84
#